data_AF-A0A1H9SYU1-F1
#
_entry.id   AF-A0A1H9SYU1-F1
#
_cell.length_a   1.000
_cell.length_b   1.000
_cell.length_c   1.000
_cell.angle_alpha   90.00
_cell.angle_beta   90.00
_cell.angle_gamma   90.00
#
_symmetry.space_group_name_H-M   'P 1'
#
loop_
_entity.id
_entity.type
_entity.pdbx_description
1 polymer ?
#
loop_
_entity_poly.entity_id
_entity_poly.type
_entity_poly.pdbx_seq_one_letter_code
_entity_poly.pdbx_strand_id
1 'polypeptide(L)'
;MSGECVHTRQNLLGAKEISMCSYDTDSSVLGANYHDNSDDAYLKFVYSIYLGKTDMLEMLDKKLLEGINEILEFNIMYRDNEGQLKINIPVITMSDRWTLYSLSNKYSKEIAEEYRDKIVALVKNPVKLPNHLKSVPNWIKYLNCCNLFPSAIISEAKDRGLFLKGYDKPAPAVILCVKK
;
A
#
# COMPACT_ATOMS: atom_id res chain seq x y z
N MET A 1 -9.14 0.27 -11.91
CA MET A 1 -8.95 -0.72 -10.83
C MET A 1 -7.82 -0.15 -9.99
N SER A 2 -8.09 0.41 -8.81
CA SER A 2 -7.02 0.85 -7.93
C SER A 2 -6.28 -0.42 -7.50
N GLY A 3 -4.95 -0.44 -7.59
CA GLY A 3 -4.15 -1.46 -6.93
C GLY A 3 -4.20 -1.25 -5.42
N GLU A 4 -5.38 -1.12 -4.84
CA GLU A 4 -5.59 -0.86 -3.42
C GLU A 4 -6.45 -1.99 -2.85
N CYS A 5 -6.00 -2.58 -1.76
CA CYS A 5 -6.74 -3.51 -0.96
C CYS A 5 -7.12 -2.83 0.37
N VAL A 6 -8.39 -2.89 0.76
CA VAL A 6 -8.89 -2.19 1.94
C VAL A 6 -9.57 -3.16 2.89
N HIS A 7 -9.14 -3.14 4.14
CA HIS A 7 -9.76 -3.88 5.23
C HIS A 7 -10.30 -2.91 6.27
N THR A 8 -11.60 -3.00 6.55
CA THR A 8 -12.31 -2.07 7.42
C THR A 8 -12.96 -2.78 8.61
N ARG A 9 -12.88 -2.14 9.77
CA ARG A 9 -13.62 -2.52 10.98
C ARG A 9 -14.29 -1.33 11.62
N GLN A 10 -15.41 -1.59 12.26
CA GLN A 10 -16.19 -0.60 12.99
C GLN A 10 -16.18 -0.93 14.48
N ASN A 11 -16.31 0.10 15.31
CA ASN A 11 -16.44 -0.02 16.76
C ASN A 11 -15.30 -0.82 17.41
N LEU A 12 -14.05 -0.60 16.96
CA LEU A 12 -12.87 -1.24 17.54
C LEU A 12 -12.13 -0.27 18.46
N LEU A 13 -11.89 -0.66 19.72
CA LEU A 13 -11.10 0.06 20.72
C LEU A 13 -11.39 1.58 20.80
N GLY A 14 -12.66 1.97 20.65
CA GLY A 14 -13.12 3.36 20.75
C GLY A 14 -13.10 4.16 19.45
N ALA A 15 -12.70 3.57 18.32
CA ALA A 15 -12.92 4.18 16.99
C ALA A 15 -14.27 3.74 16.42
N LYS A 16 -15.03 4.70 15.88
CA LYS A 16 -16.20 4.42 15.06
C LYS A 16 -15.86 3.57 13.83
N GLU A 17 -14.75 3.86 13.17
CA GLU A 17 -14.28 3.10 12.00
C GLU A 17 -12.76 3.15 11.87
N ILE A 18 -12.16 2.03 11.49
CA ILE A 18 -10.75 1.92 11.11
C ILE A 18 -10.63 1.20 9.77
N SER A 19 -9.74 1.68 8.91
CA SER A 19 -9.44 1.04 7.62
C SER A 19 -7.94 0.98 7.43
N MET A 20 -7.41 -0.20 7.11
CA MET A 20 -6.05 -0.35 6.60
C MET A 20 -6.14 -0.47 5.09
N CYS A 21 -5.45 0.43 4.39
CA CYS A 21 -5.39 0.47 2.93
C CYS A 21 -3.97 0.10 2.52
N SER A 22 -3.81 -1.03 1.86
CA SER A 22 -2.54 -1.47 1.27
C SER A 22 -2.56 -1.25 -0.25
N TYR A 23 -1.42 -0.87 -0.81
CA TYR A 23 -1.29 -0.50 -2.22
C TYR A 23 -0.35 -1.46 -2.94
N ASP A 24 -0.86 -2.17 -3.94
CA ASP A 24 -0.09 -3.04 -4.83
C ASP A 24 1.01 -2.24 -5.53
N THR A 25 2.25 -2.61 -5.25
CA THR A 25 3.45 -1.92 -5.69
C THR A 25 4.63 -2.88 -5.63
N ASP A 26 5.66 -2.59 -6.42
CA ASP A 26 6.89 -3.35 -6.39
C ASP A 26 7.59 -3.15 -5.04
N SER A 27 7.82 -4.26 -4.32
CA SER A 27 8.49 -4.28 -3.01
C SER A 27 9.89 -3.63 -2.99
N SER A 28 10.56 -3.56 -4.15
CA SER A 28 11.84 -2.89 -4.31
C SER A 28 11.71 -1.36 -4.39
N VAL A 29 10.51 -0.87 -4.74
CA VAL A 29 10.21 0.56 -4.91
C VAL A 29 9.51 1.13 -3.70
N LEU A 30 8.49 0.47 -3.18
CA LEU A 30 7.87 0.76 -1.88
C LEU A 30 7.98 -0.52 -1.07
N GLY A 31 8.29 -0.46 0.22
CA GLY A 31 8.57 -1.64 1.03
C GLY A 31 7.52 -2.73 0.87
N ALA A 32 7.94 -4.00 0.96
CA ALA A 32 7.07 -5.11 0.64
C ALA A 32 5.72 -5.01 1.37
N ASN A 33 4.66 -5.19 0.59
CA ASN A 33 3.33 -5.36 1.14
C ASN A 33 3.28 -6.69 1.89
N TYR A 34 2.87 -6.64 3.15
CA TYR A 34 2.42 -7.83 3.85
C TYR A 34 1.07 -8.26 3.26
N HIS A 35 1.09 -8.93 2.10
CA HIS A 35 -0.13 -9.35 1.39
C HIS A 35 -0.83 -10.53 2.08
N ASP A 36 -0.11 -11.33 2.88
CA ASP A 36 -0.65 -12.60 3.38
C ASP A 36 -1.48 -12.51 4.67
N ASN A 37 -1.46 -11.39 5.39
CA ASN A 37 -2.30 -11.18 6.58
C ASN A 37 -3.06 -9.86 6.50
N SER A 38 -3.65 -9.50 5.37
CA SER A 38 -4.66 -8.43 5.37
C SER A 38 -5.95 -8.86 6.08
N ASP A 39 -5.88 -9.68 7.12
CA ASP A 39 -7.04 -10.17 7.83
C ASP A 39 -7.41 -9.24 8.99
N ASP A 40 -8.53 -9.58 9.64
CA ASP A 40 -9.02 -8.84 10.79
C ASP A 40 -8.04 -8.83 11.98
N ALA A 41 -7.29 -9.91 12.17
CA ALA A 41 -6.34 -10.04 13.28
C ALA A 41 -5.18 -9.07 13.10
N TYR A 42 -4.65 -8.92 11.89
CA TYR A 42 -3.57 -7.98 11.61
C TYR A 42 -4.02 -6.52 11.73
N LEU A 43 -5.21 -6.17 11.25
CA LEU A 43 -5.76 -4.82 11.44
C LEU A 43 -5.90 -4.49 12.94
N LYS A 44 -6.43 -5.42 13.74
CA LYS A 44 -6.51 -5.28 15.21
C LYS A 44 -5.13 -5.14 15.84
N PHE A 45 -4.15 -5.90 15.37
CA PHE A 45 -2.76 -5.88 15.84
C PHE A 45 -2.12 -4.52 15.59
N VAL A 46 -2.10 -4.05 14.34
CA VAL A 46 -1.58 -2.73 13.95
C VAL A 46 -2.28 -1.61 14.74
N TYR A 47 -3.60 -1.67 14.87
CA TYR A 47 -4.36 -0.63 15.59
C TYR A 47 -4.10 -0.64 17.10
N SER A 48 -3.91 -1.81 17.72
CA SER A 48 -3.59 -1.90 19.15
C SER A 48 -2.21 -1.31 19.45
N ILE A 49 -1.23 -1.56 18.58
CA ILE A 49 0.12 -0.97 18.65
C ILE A 49 0.04 0.55 18.51
N TYR A 50 -0.74 1.04 17.54
CA TYR A 50 -0.96 2.48 17.36
C TYR A 50 -1.51 3.14 18.63
N LEU A 51 -2.43 2.49 19.34
CA LEU A 51 -2.99 2.98 20.60
C LEU A 51 -2.06 2.80 21.82
N GLY A 52 -0.90 2.16 21.66
CA GLY A 52 -0.01 1.81 22.76
C GLY A 52 -0.59 0.73 23.70
N LYS A 53 -1.60 -0.01 23.25
CA LYS A 53 -2.26 -1.08 24.03
C LYS A 53 -1.57 -2.42 23.77
N THR A 54 -0.28 -2.48 24.07
CA THR A 54 0.56 -3.66 23.77
C THR A 54 0.29 -4.84 24.70
N ASP A 55 -0.35 -4.59 25.84
CA ASP A 55 -0.91 -5.60 26.74
C ASP A 55 -1.98 -6.47 26.06
N MET A 56 -2.71 -5.89 25.11
CA MET A 56 -3.67 -6.63 24.30
C MET A 56 -3.00 -7.53 23.24
N LEU A 57 -1.68 -7.46 23.06
CA LEU A 57 -0.96 -8.28 22.08
C LEU A 57 -0.96 -9.76 22.45
N GLU A 58 -1.01 -10.11 23.73
CA GLU A 58 -1.11 -11.50 24.18
C GLU A 58 -2.43 -12.17 23.78
N MET A 59 -3.46 -11.36 23.47
CA MET A 59 -4.75 -11.83 22.95
C MET A 59 -4.76 -12.00 21.43
N LEU A 60 -3.66 -11.69 20.75
CA LEU A 60 -3.55 -11.74 19.29
C LEU A 60 -3.02 -13.09 18.82
N ASP A 61 -3.21 -13.36 17.52
CA ASP A 61 -2.83 -14.63 16.92
C ASP A 61 -1.34 -14.91 17.13
N LYS A 62 -1.00 -16.07 17.71
CA LYS A 62 0.39 -16.50 17.96
C LYS A 62 1.25 -16.43 16.71
N LYS A 63 0.67 -16.68 15.52
CA LYS A 63 1.39 -16.60 14.25
C LYS A 63 1.91 -15.19 13.95
N LEU A 64 1.18 -14.14 14.33
CA LEU A 64 1.61 -12.75 14.13
C LEU A 64 2.78 -12.39 15.04
N LEU A 65 2.80 -12.94 16.26
CA LEU A 65 3.90 -12.74 17.21
C LEU A 65 5.16 -13.50 16.78
N GLU A 66 5.00 -14.71 16.26
CA GLU A 66 6.12 -15.52 15.74
C GLU A 66 6.78 -14.87 14.50
N GLY A 67 5.98 -14.28 13.61
CA GLY A 67 6.46 -13.57 12.41
C GLY A 67 6.88 -12.12 12.61
N ILE A 68 6.95 -11.62 13.85
CA ILE A 68 7.08 -10.18 14.10
C ILE A 68 8.39 -9.58 13.57
N ASN A 69 9.48 -10.35 13.57
CA ASN A 69 10.77 -9.88 13.07
C ASN A 69 10.73 -9.67 11.55
N GLU A 70 10.05 -10.55 10.82
CA GLU A 70 9.81 -10.41 9.38
C GLU A 70 8.92 -9.19 9.11
N ILE A 71 7.92 -8.96 9.96
CA ILE A 71 7.03 -7.78 9.86
C ILE A 71 7.82 -6.46 10.01
N LEU A 72 8.85 -6.44 10.86
CA LEU A 72 9.72 -5.28 11.04
C LEU A 72 10.52 -4.94 9.77
N GLU A 73 10.87 -5.94 8.95
CA GLU A 73 11.60 -5.74 7.69
C GLU A 73 10.76 -4.98 6.65
N PHE A 74 9.44 -5.11 6.70
CA PHE A 74 8.53 -4.37 5.82
C PHE A 74 8.37 -2.90 6.20
N ASN A 75 9.01 -2.45 7.28
CA ASN A 75 9.01 -1.07 7.72
C ASN A 75 7.60 -0.53 7.99
N ILE A 76 6.65 -1.42 8.30
CA ILE A 76 5.30 -1.10 8.80
C ILE A 76 5.36 -0.76 10.30
N MET A 77 6.37 -1.30 10.99
CA MET A 77 6.54 -1.19 12.43
C MET A 77 8.02 -1.04 12.76
N TYR A 78 8.32 -0.56 13.96
CA TYR A 78 9.67 -0.51 14.51
C TYR A 78 9.64 -0.69 16.03
N ARG A 79 10.77 -1.06 16.61
CA ARG A 79 10.97 -0.96 18.06
C ARG A 79 11.65 0.37 18.37
N ASP A 80 11.11 1.10 19.33
CA ASP A 80 11.75 2.31 19.84
C ASP A 80 12.93 1.97 20.76
N ASN A 81 13.59 3.00 21.30
CA ASN A 81 14.76 2.86 22.16
C ASN A 81 14.47 2.11 23.48
N GLU A 82 13.20 1.99 23.87
CA GLU A 82 12.75 1.25 25.05
C GLU A 82 12.34 -0.19 24.71
N GLY A 83 12.46 -0.59 23.44
CA GLY A 83 12.06 -1.89 22.94
C GLY A 83 10.55 -2.03 22.70
N GLN A 84 9.77 -0.95 22.90
CA GLN A 84 8.34 -0.96 22.65
C GLN A 84 8.06 -0.96 21.15
N LEU A 85 7.06 -1.72 20.75
CA LEU A 85 6.63 -1.76 19.37
C LEU A 85 5.81 -0.50 19.03
N LYS A 86 6.12 0.14 17.92
CA LYS A 86 5.43 1.30 17.37
C LYS A 86 5.13 1.07 15.89
N ILE A 87 4.07 1.68 15.40
CA ILE A 87 3.79 1.68 13.95
C ILE A 87 4.70 2.69 13.24
N ASN A 88 5.11 2.38 12.01
CA ASN A 88 5.88 3.23 11.12
C ASN A 88 5.11 3.57 9.82
N ILE A 89 3.79 3.47 9.86
CA ILE A 89 2.92 3.81 8.73
C ILE A 89 2.17 5.12 8.99
N PRO A 90 1.80 5.87 7.94
CA PRO A 90 0.95 7.04 8.09
C PRO A 90 -0.40 6.67 8.73
N VAL A 91 -0.79 7.42 9.75
CA VAL A 91 -2.15 7.38 10.31
C VAL A 91 -2.86 8.67 9.96
N ILE A 92 -3.96 8.57 9.24
CA ILE A 92 -4.73 9.72 8.76
C ILE A 92 -6.19 9.64 9.20
N THR A 93 -6.88 10.77 9.16
CA THR A 93 -8.33 10.74 9.39
C THR A 93 -9.04 10.16 8.18
N MET A 94 -10.24 9.62 8.39
CA MET A 94 -11.07 9.16 7.27
C MET A 94 -11.46 10.31 6.33
N SER A 95 -11.50 11.55 6.81
CA SER A 95 -11.71 12.74 5.98
C SER A 95 -10.53 13.00 5.06
N ASP A 96 -9.30 12.93 5.57
CA ASP A 96 -8.08 13.12 4.77
C ASP A 96 -7.97 12.08 3.66
N ARG A 97 -8.39 10.83 3.92
CA ARG A 97 -8.49 9.79 2.89
C ARG A 97 -9.40 10.21 1.74
N TRP A 98 -10.58 10.76 2.04
CA TRP A 98 -11.49 11.25 0.98
C TRP A 98 -10.93 12.46 0.25
N THR A 99 -10.17 13.31 0.92
CA THR A 99 -9.42 14.40 0.27
C THR A 99 -8.36 13.84 -0.69
N LEU A 100 -7.61 12.80 -0.30
CA LEU A 100 -6.64 12.12 -1.18
C LEU A 100 -7.32 11.55 -2.43
N TYR A 101 -8.47 10.89 -2.29
CA TYR A 101 -9.21 10.38 -3.45
C TYR A 101 -9.77 11.50 -4.32
N SER A 102 -10.21 12.60 -3.73
CA SER A 102 -10.69 13.76 -4.47
C SER A 102 -9.57 14.38 -5.30
N LEU A 103 -8.36 14.50 -4.73
CA LEU A 103 -7.15 14.93 -5.44
C LEU A 103 -6.77 13.94 -6.54
N SER A 104 -6.73 12.64 -6.23
CA SER A 104 -6.43 11.60 -7.21
C SER A 104 -7.41 11.63 -8.37
N ASN A 105 -8.71 11.78 -8.12
CA ASN A 105 -9.72 11.88 -9.17
C ASN A 105 -9.54 13.13 -10.03
N LYS A 106 -9.30 14.29 -9.40
CA LYS A 106 -9.03 15.55 -10.12
C LYS A 106 -7.84 15.40 -11.07
N TYR A 107 -6.70 14.98 -10.54
CA TYR A 107 -5.46 14.91 -11.31
C TYR A 107 -5.35 13.69 -12.22
N SER A 108 -6.07 12.60 -11.94
CA SER A 108 -6.06 11.43 -12.83
C SER A 108 -6.52 11.77 -14.24
N LYS A 109 -7.49 12.68 -14.39
CA LYS A 109 -7.95 13.14 -15.69
C LYS A 109 -6.88 13.99 -16.39
N GLU A 110 -6.29 14.95 -15.68
CA GLU A 110 -5.22 15.82 -16.22
C GLU A 110 -4.00 14.99 -16.66
N ILE A 111 -3.54 14.06 -15.81
CA ILE A 111 -2.43 13.15 -16.12
C ILE A 111 -2.79 12.23 -17.29
N ALA A 112 -4.00 11.68 -17.31
CA ALA A 112 -4.43 10.82 -18.41
C ALA A 112 -4.42 11.60 -19.73
N GLU A 113 -4.98 12.81 -19.78
CA GLU A 113 -5.02 13.62 -20.99
C GLU A 113 -3.61 14.00 -21.49
N GLU A 114 -2.70 14.37 -20.61
CA GLU A 114 -1.34 14.77 -20.98
C GLU A 114 -0.46 13.58 -21.43
N TYR A 115 -0.59 12.43 -20.78
CA TYR A 115 0.33 11.30 -20.96
C TYR A 115 -0.25 10.13 -21.75
N ARG A 116 -1.55 10.15 -22.12
CA ARG A 116 -2.23 9.04 -22.83
C ARG A 116 -1.44 8.53 -24.02
N ASP A 117 -1.08 9.40 -24.95
CA ASP A 117 -0.44 8.97 -26.20
C ASP A 117 0.98 8.44 -25.95
N LYS A 118 1.69 8.99 -24.95
CA LYS A 118 3.01 8.50 -24.52
C LYS A 118 2.90 7.11 -23.89
N ILE A 119 1.92 6.89 -23.01
CA ILE A 119 1.64 5.59 -22.39
C ILE A 119 1.25 4.58 -23.48
N VAL A 120 0.35 4.94 -24.39
CA VAL A 120 -0.04 4.08 -25.53
C VAL A 120 1.17 3.75 -26.43
N ALA A 121 2.09 4.70 -26.63
CA ALA A 121 3.30 4.47 -27.40
C ALA A 121 4.29 3.52 -26.70
N LEU A 122 4.39 3.57 -25.37
CA LEU A 122 5.20 2.62 -24.58
C LEU A 122 4.62 1.21 -24.62
N VAL A 123 3.30 1.10 -24.80
CA VAL A 123 2.54 -0.17 -24.86
C VAL A 123 2.73 -0.91 -26.21
N LYS A 124 3.62 -0.47 -27.11
CA LYS A 124 3.86 -1.10 -28.43
C LYS A 124 4.49 -2.51 -28.40
N ASN A 125 4.86 -3.04 -27.24
CA ASN A 125 5.45 -4.38 -27.09
C ASN A 125 4.49 -5.35 -26.36
N PRO A 126 3.43 -5.85 -27.03
CA PRO A 126 2.52 -6.83 -26.42
C PRO A 126 3.25 -8.12 -26.05
N VAL A 127 2.81 -8.77 -24.98
CA VAL A 127 3.21 -10.14 -24.68
C VAL A 127 2.79 -11.04 -25.85
N LYS A 128 3.74 -11.81 -26.38
CA LYS A 128 3.46 -12.80 -27.42
C LYS A 128 2.60 -13.92 -26.83
N LEU A 129 1.38 -14.08 -27.35
CA LEU A 129 0.52 -15.19 -26.96
C LEU A 129 0.81 -16.43 -27.80
N PRO A 130 0.72 -17.64 -27.21
CA PRO A 130 0.65 -18.87 -27.98
C PRO A 130 -0.47 -18.84 -29.03
N ASN A 131 -0.21 -19.43 -30.20
CA ASN A 131 -1.12 -19.40 -31.37
C ASN A 131 -2.53 -19.96 -31.08
N HIS A 132 -2.69 -20.79 -30.05
CA HIS A 132 -3.98 -21.38 -29.67
C HIS A 132 -4.87 -20.43 -28.84
N LEU A 133 -4.32 -19.34 -28.27
CA LEU A 133 -5.07 -18.36 -27.49
C LEU A 133 -5.59 -17.22 -28.39
N LYS A 134 -6.66 -17.49 -29.15
CA LYS A 134 -7.25 -16.53 -30.11
C LYS A 134 -8.26 -15.55 -29.49
N SER A 135 -8.81 -15.88 -28.32
CA SER A 135 -9.92 -15.13 -27.71
C SER A 135 -9.48 -14.12 -26.63
N VAL A 136 -8.17 -13.92 -26.44
CA VAL A 136 -7.66 -13.01 -25.41
C VAL A 136 -7.83 -11.56 -25.88
N PRO A 137 -8.58 -10.71 -25.15
CA PRO A 137 -8.72 -9.29 -25.46
C PRO A 137 -7.35 -8.61 -25.60
N ASN A 138 -7.21 -7.73 -26.59
CA ASN A 138 -5.92 -7.08 -26.87
C ASN A 138 -5.36 -6.34 -25.65
N TRP A 139 -6.20 -5.70 -24.84
CA TRP A 139 -5.75 -4.98 -23.64
C TRP A 139 -5.05 -5.87 -22.60
N ILE A 140 -5.40 -7.16 -22.53
CA ILE A 140 -4.75 -8.14 -21.62
C ILE A 140 -3.31 -8.44 -22.03
N LYS A 141 -2.97 -8.32 -23.32
CA LYS A 141 -1.61 -8.51 -23.82
C LYS A 141 -0.63 -7.45 -23.30
N TYR A 142 -1.12 -6.43 -22.61
CA TYR A 142 -0.37 -5.30 -22.10
C TYR A 142 -0.41 -5.18 -20.56
N LEU A 143 -1.03 -6.15 -19.86
CA LEU A 143 -1.28 -6.07 -18.41
C LEU A 143 0.00 -5.82 -17.59
N ASN A 144 1.12 -6.45 -17.97
CA ASN A 144 2.38 -6.34 -17.23
C ASN A 144 3.02 -4.93 -17.32
N CYS A 145 2.69 -4.14 -18.35
CA CYS A 145 3.21 -2.77 -18.46
C CYS A 145 2.54 -1.83 -17.44
N CYS A 146 1.27 -2.08 -17.12
CA CYS A 146 0.49 -1.20 -16.25
C CYS A 146 0.94 -1.25 -14.79
N ASN A 147 1.44 -2.40 -14.31
CA ASN A 147 1.89 -2.57 -12.93
C ASN A 147 3.29 -2.00 -12.69
N LEU A 148 4.15 -2.03 -13.71
CA LEU A 148 5.53 -1.54 -13.61
C LEU A 148 5.63 -0.01 -13.74
N PHE A 149 4.65 0.62 -14.41
CA PHE A 149 4.70 2.05 -14.68
C PHE A 149 4.58 2.93 -13.42
N PRO A 150 3.64 2.70 -12.48
CA PRO A 150 3.61 3.41 -11.20
C PRO A 150 4.89 3.23 -10.39
N SER A 151 5.43 2.01 -10.35
CA SER A 151 6.69 1.71 -9.66
C SER A 151 7.87 2.48 -10.28
N ALA A 152 7.95 2.56 -11.61
CA ALA A 152 8.97 3.34 -12.31
C ALA A 152 8.86 4.85 -12.02
N ILE A 153 7.64 5.40 -11.97
CA ILE A 153 7.41 6.82 -11.61
C ILE A 153 7.90 7.10 -10.19
N ILE A 154 7.56 6.23 -9.24
CA ILE A 154 7.97 6.39 -7.84
C ILE A 154 9.50 6.28 -7.72
N SER A 155 10.12 5.32 -8.42
CA SER A 155 11.59 5.19 -8.47
C SER A 155 12.26 6.45 -9.01
N GLU A 156 11.78 6.97 -10.14
CA GLU A 156 12.33 8.21 -10.73
C GLU A 156 12.13 9.41 -9.79
N ALA A 157 10.98 9.49 -9.12
CA ALA A 157 10.72 10.55 -8.15
C ALA A 157 11.66 10.46 -6.93
N LYS A 158 12.03 9.24 -6.50
CA LYS A 158 13.07 9.04 -5.48
C LYS A 158 14.44 9.50 -5.95
N ASP A 159 14.86 9.07 -7.14
CA ASP A 159 16.16 9.42 -7.71
C ASP A 159 16.33 10.94 -7.87
N ARG A 160 15.23 11.65 -8.14
CA ARG A 160 15.18 13.13 -8.20
C ARG A 160 14.99 13.83 -6.86
N GLY A 161 14.86 13.09 -5.74
CA GLY A 161 14.60 13.65 -4.41
C GLY A 161 13.23 14.33 -4.26
N LEU A 162 12.27 13.99 -5.11
CA LEU A 162 10.89 14.47 -5.09
C LEU A 162 9.97 13.59 -4.23
N PHE A 163 10.37 12.35 -3.96
CA PHE A 163 9.64 11.40 -3.13
C PHE A 163 10.21 11.35 -1.71
N LEU A 164 9.38 11.66 -0.70
CA LEU A 164 9.69 11.59 0.74
C LEU A 164 11.12 12.02 1.08
N LYS A 165 11.45 13.29 0.82
CA LYS A 165 12.81 13.84 0.99
C LYS A 165 13.38 13.53 2.38
N GLY A 166 14.55 12.87 2.41
CA GLY A 166 15.24 12.48 3.64
C GLY A 166 14.84 11.10 4.19
N TYR A 167 14.00 10.36 3.47
CA TYR A 167 13.62 8.98 3.81
C TYR A 167 14.44 7.98 2.98
N ASP A 168 15.27 7.18 3.65
CA ASP A 168 16.21 6.23 3.03
C ASP A 168 15.74 4.77 3.07
N LYS A 169 14.63 4.49 3.75
CA LYS A 169 14.03 3.15 3.86
C LYS A 169 13.00 2.90 2.74
N PRO A 170 12.62 1.64 2.50
CA PRO A 170 11.44 1.34 1.69
C PRO A 170 10.20 1.99 2.31
N ALA A 171 9.52 2.87 1.57
CA ALA A 171 8.34 3.56 2.09
C ALA A 171 7.18 2.57 2.24
N PRO A 172 6.44 2.58 3.35
CA PRO A 172 5.38 1.63 3.57
C PRO A 172 4.26 1.84 2.55
N ALA A 173 3.90 0.78 1.85
CA ALA A 173 2.78 0.77 0.91
C ALA A 173 1.42 0.58 1.62
N VAL A 174 1.33 1.02 2.88
CA VAL A 174 0.15 0.85 3.73
C VAL A 174 -0.13 2.14 4.48
N ILE A 175 -1.40 2.52 4.58
CA ILE A 175 -1.88 3.60 5.44
C ILE A 175 -2.96 3.08 6.38
N LEU A 176 -3.02 3.64 7.59
CA LEU A 176 -4.09 3.40 8.54
C LEU A 176 -5.00 4.64 8.59
N CYS A 177 -6.27 4.46 8.31
CA CYS A 177 -7.26 5.51 8.33
C CYS A 177 -8.17 5.31 9.54
N VAL A 178 -8.37 6.35 10.36
CA VAL A 178 -9.15 6.27 11.59
C VAL A 178 -10.28 7.31 11.58
N LYS A 179 -11.47 6.87 11.97
CA LYS A 179 -12.61 7.70 12.32
C LYS A 179 -12.91 7.46 13.80
N LYS A 180 -12.68 8.48 14.62
CA LYS A 180 -13.08 8.46 16.02
C LYS A 180 -14.60 8.44 16.13
#